data_AF-A0A9D2FN52-F1
#
_entry.id   AF-A0A9D2FN52-F1
#
_cell.length_a   1.000
_cell.length_b   1.000
_cell.length_c   1.000
_cell.angle_alpha   90.00
_cell.angle_beta   90.00
_cell.angle_gamma   90.00
#
_symmetry.space_group_name_H-M   'P 1'
#
loop_
_entity.id
_entity.type
_entity.pdbx_description
1 polymer ?
#
loop_
_entity_poly.entity_id
_entity_poly.type
_entity_poly.pdbx_seq_one_letter_code
_entity_poly.pdbx_strand_id
1 'polypeptide(L)'
;MARGKNISVYLIDGVANGKVKAQISNWNGIAYKIPKELLPECKNFEAFRQSGVYFLFGYKSVYVGQAEVRKSGKGIYQRIVEHVSDKYRDVWDEVVIFTTKDNSLGRTDISYLENRFYNKAKAAQRFFVQNGNEPTVGTVTEEKEDELEEFIDQAELILGALGYKVFEPVVGPVTEDSAQGIWEFKQSEIPPLPDRQLKIGAYIRKAMRNLS
;
A
#
# COMPACT_ATOMS: atom_id res chain seq x y z
N MET A 1 -13.45 -19.69 -15.56
CA MET A 1 -14.38 -19.36 -14.44
C MET A 1 -13.53 -18.93 -13.25
N ALA A 2 -13.84 -17.79 -12.63
CA ALA A 2 -13.15 -17.37 -11.41
C ALA A 2 -13.51 -18.33 -10.26
N ARG A 3 -12.51 -18.85 -9.55
CA ARG A 3 -12.70 -19.70 -8.38
C ARG A 3 -12.74 -18.83 -7.13
N GLY A 4 -13.71 -19.06 -6.25
CA GLY A 4 -13.77 -18.37 -4.96
C GLY A 4 -12.57 -18.73 -4.09
N LYS A 5 -12.07 -17.76 -3.32
CA LYS A 5 -11.01 -17.95 -2.32
C LYS A 5 -11.53 -17.54 -0.95
N ASN A 6 -11.27 -18.34 0.07
CA ASN A 6 -11.63 -18.01 1.45
C ASN A 6 -10.40 -17.39 2.15
N ILE A 7 -10.54 -16.12 2.53
CA ILE A 7 -9.55 -15.36 3.30
C ILE A 7 -10.06 -15.31 4.74
N SER A 8 -9.32 -15.92 5.66
CA SER A 8 -9.59 -15.85 7.09
C SER A 8 -8.80 -14.71 7.71
N VAL A 9 -9.52 -13.75 8.29
CA VAL A 9 -8.95 -12.61 9.03
C VAL A 9 -9.18 -12.81 10.52
N TYR A 10 -8.11 -12.73 11.30
CA TYR A 10 -8.09 -12.88 12.74
C TYR A 10 -7.60 -11.58 13.39
N LEU A 11 -8.48 -10.92 14.15
CA LEU A 11 -8.15 -9.72 14.91
C LEU A 11 -7.52 -10.15 16.24
N ILE A 12 -6.20 -10.01 16.36
CA ILE A 12 -5.46 -10.49 17.53
C ILE A 12 -5.88 -9.75 18.80
N ASP A 13 -6.13 -8.45 18.67
CA ASP A 13 -6.54 -7.58 19.78
C ASP A 13 -8.07 -7.46 19.91
N GLY A 14 -8.84 -8.13 19.05
CA GLY A 14 -10.31 -8.00 19.00
C GLY A 14 -10.81 -6.64 18.48
N VAL A 15 -9.93 -5.74 18.05
CA VAL A 15 -10.26 -4.42 17.50
C VAL A 15 -9.85 -4.29 16.04
N ALA A 16 -10.62 -3.54 15.25
CA ALA A 16 -10.39 -3.39 13.81
C ALA A 16 -9.07 -2.69 13.46
N ASN A 17 -8.65 -1.72 14.28
CA ASN A 17 -7.41 -0.96 14.09
C ASN A 17 -6.20 -1.56 14.83
N GLY A 18 -6.33 -2.78 15.37
CA GLY A 18 -5.27 -3.45 16.10
C GLY A 18 -4.39 -4.33 15.22
N LYS A 19 -3.74 -5.28 15.86
CA LYS A 19 -2.93 -6.32 15.19
C LYS A 19 -3.87 -7.31 14.50
N VAL A 20 -3.62 -7.57 13.21
CA VAL A 20 -4.44 -8.46 12.39
C VAL A 20 -3.57 -9.53 11.76
N LYS A 21 -4.06 -10.77 11.74
CA LYS A 21 -3.46 -11.90 11.04
C LYS A 21 -4.42 -12.33 9.92
N ALA A 22 -3.93 -12.48 8.70
CA ALA A 22 -4.72 -12.96 7.57
C ALA A 22 -4.05 -14.17 6.91
N GLN A 23 -4.87 -15.11 6.45
CA GLN A 23 -4.43 -16.30 5.72
C GLN A 23 -5.47 -16.72 4.68
N ILE A 24 -5.01 -17.35 3.60
CA ILE A 24 -5.88 -17.99 2.61
C ILE A 24 -5.97 -19.48 2.90
N SER A 25 -7.15 -20.06 2.70
CA SER A 25 -7.37 -21.51 2.85
C SER A 25 -6.49 -22.29 1.86
N ASN A 26 -5.84 -23.36 2.34
CA ASN A 26 -4.90 -24.21 1.57
C ASN A 26 -3.63 -23.49 1.06
N TRP A 27 -3.28 -22.34 1.63
CA TRP A 27 -2.03 -21.64 1.36
C TRP A 27 -1.14 -21.60 2.62
N ASN A 28 0.17 -21.75 2.42
CA ASN A 28 1.14 -21.76 3.52
C ASN A 28 1.55 -20.34 3.96
N GLY A 29 1.21 -19.32 3.19
CA GLY A 29 1.52 -17.95 3.54
C GLY A 29 0.64 -17.42 4.67
N ILE A 30 1.22 -16.51 5.44
CA ILE A 30 0.56 -15.74 6.48
C ILE A 30 0.91 -14.28 6.30
N ALA A 31 -0.11 -13.43 6.39
CA ALA A 31 0.06 -11.99 6.46
C ALA A 31 -0.21 -11.49 7.89
N TYR A 32 0.56 -10.51 8.33
CA TYR A 32 0.32 -9.78 9.57
C TYR A 32 0.26 -8.29 9.27
N LYS A 33 -0.83 -7.63 9.64
CA LYS A 33 -0.94 -6.16 9.65
C LYS A 33 -0.75 -5.67 11.08
N ILE A 34 0.19 -4.76 11.29
CA ILE A 34 0.54 -4.24 12.61
C ILE A 34 0.71 -2.72 12.51
N PRO A 35 -0.07 -1.93 13.26
CA PRO A 35 0.18 -0.51 13.43
C PRO A 35 1.53 -0.27 14.10
N LYS A 36 2.24 0.78 13.68
CA LYS A 36 3.58 1.13 14.20
C LYS A 36 3.60 1.28 15.72
N GLU A 37 2.54 1.84 16.29
CA GLU A 37 2.37 2.04 17.75
C GLU A 37 2.41 0.72 18.54
N LEU A 38 1.94 -0.38 17.94
CA LEU A 38 1.83 -1.70 18.57
C LEU A 38 3.05 -2.60 18.30
N LEU A 39 4.02 -2.14 17.51
CA LEU A 39 5.25 -2.90 17.24
C LEU A 39 6.06 -3.30 18.49
N PRO A 40 6.19 -2.46 19.54
CA PRO A 40 6.93 -2.83 20.73
C PRO A 40 6.37 -4.07 21.45
N GLU A 41 5.06 -4.33 21.33
CA GLU A 41 4.36 -5.49 21.91
C GLU A 41 4.59 -6.77 21.10
N CYS A 42 4.90 -6.64 19.82
CA CYS A 42 5.01 -7.76 18.89
C CYS A 42 6.39 -8.47 18.90
N LYS A 43 7.29 -8.10 19.81
CA LYS A 43 8.66 -8.65 19.90
C LYS A 43 8.72 -10.18 19.98
N ASN A 44 7.69 -10.78 20.55
CA ASN A 44 7.63 -12.22 20.82
C ASN A 44 6.86 -13.02 19.76
N PHE A 45 6.30 -12.36 18.75
CA PHE A 45 5.58 -13.06 17.68
C PHE A 45 6.55 -13.89 16.83
N GLU A 46 6.17 -15.11 16.50
CA GLU A 46 7.01 -16.02 15.71
C GLU A 46 7.31 -15.48 14.32
N ALA A 47 6.33 -14.83 13.70
CA ALA A 47 6.46 -14.20 12.37
C ALA A 47 7.64 -13.23 12.26
N PHE A 48 8.00 -12.58 13.37
CA PHE A 48 9.09 -11.62 13.44
C PHE A 48 10.48 -12.27 13.54
N ARG A 49 10.52 -13.55 13.90
CA ARG A 49 11.74 -14.38 13.96
C ARG A 49 11.99 -15.11 12.65
N GLN A 50 10.99 -15.19 11.78
CA GLN A 50 11.02 -15.86 10.49
C GLN A 50 11.60 -14.96 9.39
N SER A 51 11.93 -15.57 8.26
CA SER A 51 12.25 -14.89 7.00
C SER A 51 10.97 -14.51 6.26
N GLY A 52 11.05 -13.42 5.51
CA GLY A 52 9.93 -12.94 4.74
C GLY A 52 10.13 -11.55 4.17
N VAL A 53 9.04 -11.01 3.65
CA VAL A 53 8.98 -9.66 3.08
C VAL A 53 7.98 -8.82 3.85
N TYR A 54 8.19 -7.52 3.88
CA TYR A 54 7.31 -6.59 4.58
C TYR A 54 7.11 -5.31 3.77
N PHE A 55 5.97 -4.68 4.01
CA PHE A 55 5.55 -3.44 3.39
C PHE A 55 5.33 -2.42 4.50
N LEU A 56 6.03 -1.29 4.44
CA LEU A 56 5.76 -0.14 5.31
C LEU A 56 4.84 0.80 4.54
N PHE A 57 3.63 1.02 5.05
CA PHE A 57 2.64 1.89 4.46
C PHE A 57 2.59 3.22 5.18
N GLY A 58 2.61 4.30 4.41
CA GLY A 58 2.37 5.65 4.88
C GLY A 58 1.44 6.41 3.94
N TYR A 59 1.39 7.73 4.10
CA TYR A 59 0.51 8.58 3.30
C TYR A 59 0.90 8.56 1.81
N LYS A 60 0.16 7.76 1.01
CA LYS A 60 0.42 7.51 -0.41
C LYS A 60 1.84 7.00 -0.70
N SER A 61 2.54 6.47 0.30
CA SER A 61 3.89 5.94 0.17
C SER A 61 3.90 4.46 0.54
N VAL A 62 4.80 3.71 -0.10
CA VAL A 62 5.09 2.33 0.26
C VAL A 62 6.59 2.08 0.23
N TYR A 63 7.10 1.37 1.22
CA TYR A 63 8.44 0.81 1.21
C TYR A 63 8.34 -0.71 1.22
N VAL A 64 9.02 -1.38 0.31
CA VAL A 64 9.08 -2.84 0.24
C VAL A 64 10.43 -3.27 0.78
N GLY A 65 10.46 -4.15 1.77
CA GLY A 65 11.70 -4.65 2.34
C GLY A 65 11.66 -6.16 2.54
N GLN A 66 12.85 -6.76 2.63
CA GLN A 66 13.02 -8.15 3.02
C GLN A 66 13.78 -8.31 4.34
N ALA A 67 13.59 -9.45 4.99
CA ALA A 67 14.47 -9.87 6.07
C ALA A 67 14.69 -11.40 6.06
N GLU A 68 15.95 -11.77 6.31
CA GLU A 68 16.37 -13.14 6.56
C GLU A 68 16.46 -13.41 8.07
N VAL A 69 16.37 -14.68 8.46
CA VAL A 69 16.66 -15.10 9.83
C VAL A 69 18.16 -14.94 10.08
N ARG A 70 18.54 -13.99 10.94
CA ARG A 70 19.93 -13.79 11.37
C ARG A 70 20.29 -14.75 12.51
N LYS A 71 21.60 -14.95 12.74
CA LYS A 71 22.13 -15.70 13.91
C LYS A 71 21.64 -15.18 15.27
N SER A 72 21.13 -13.94 15.32
CA SER A 72 20.51 -13.32 16.49
C SER A 72 19.09 -13.81 16.81
N GLY A 73 18.46 -14.60 15.92
CA GLY A 73 17.08 -15.08 16.07
C GLY A 73 16.01 -13.99 15.90
N LYS A 74 16.41 -12.77 15.52
CA LYS A 74 15.53 -11.62 15.26
C LYS A 74 15.57 -11.33 13.76
N GLY A 75 14.65 -11.91 13.01
CA GLY A 75 14.54 -11.76 11.55
C GLY A 75 13.94 -10.41 11.17
N ILE A 76 12.68 -10.41 10.76
CA ILE A 76 11.93 -9.22 10.29
C ILE A 76 11.88 -8.10 11.34
N TYR A 77 11.77 -8.42 12.64
CA TYR A 77 11.64 -7.39 13.69
C TYR A 77 12.80 -6.41 13.73
N GLN A 78 14.03 -6.92 13.63
CA GLN A 78 15.21 -6.08 13.75
C GLN A 78 15.26 -5.07 12.60
N ARG A 79 14.94 -5.50 11.38
CA ARG A 79 14.88 -4.61 10.20
C ARG A 79 13.82 -3.54 10.34
N ILE A 80 12.62 -3.90 10.78
CA ILE A 80 11.55 -2.90 10.99
C ILE A 80 11.95 -1.88 12.06
N VAL A 81 12.57 -2.32 13.16
CA VAL A 81 13.03 -1.40 14.22
C VAL A 81 14.13 -0.46 13.74
N GLU A 82 15.03 -0.94 12.87
CA GLU A 82 16.01 -0.08 12.18
C GLU A 82 15.28 1.03 11.40
N HIS A 83 14.21 0.71 10.65
CA HIS A 83 13.37 1.70 9.96
C HIS A 83 12.56 2.63 10.88
N VAL A 84 12.22 2.19 12.11
CA VAL A 84 11.62 3.07 13.13
C VAL A 84 12.62 4.14 13.60
N SER A 85 13.92 3.85 13.54
CA SER A 85 14.98 4.71 14.08
C SER A 85 15.72 5.52 13.00
N ASP A 86 15.50 5.20 11.73
CA ASP A 86 16.16 5.82 10.58
C ASP A 86 15.37 7.02 10.03
N LYS A 87 15.88 7.64 8.96
CA LYS A 87 15.30 8.79 8.23
C LYS A 87 13.84 8.59 7.78
N TYR A 88 13.38 7.34 7.73
CA TYR A 88 12.03 6.96 7.32
C TYR A 88 11.03 6.86 8.48
N ARG A 89 11.44 7.24 9.70
CA ARG A 89 10.61 7.14 10.91
C ARG A 89 9.22 7.76 10.71
N ASP A 90 9.13 8.98 10.20
CA ASP A 90 7.85 9.71 10.13
C ASP A 90 7.08 9.49 8.83
N VAL A 91 7.46 8.45 8.07
CA VAL A 91 7.01 8.26 6.69
C VAL A 91 6.04 7.09 6.53
N TRP A 92 5.84 6.30 7.59
CA TRP A 92 4.94 5.16 7.61
C TRP A 92 4.30 4.98 8.99
N ASP A 93 3.09 4.44 8.97
CA ASP A 93 2.19 4.30 10.12
C ASP A 93 1.80 2.84 10.36
N GLU A 94 1.81 2.02 9.31
CA GLU A 94 1.41 0.61 9.36
C GLU A 94 2.46 -0.27 8.66
N VAL A 95 2.64 -1.49 9.16
CA VAL A 95 3.44 -2.51 8.48
C VAL A 95 2.59 -3.74 8.17
N VAL A 96 2.75 -4.28 6.97
CA VAL A 96 2.22 -5.58 6.58
C VAL A 96 3.37 -6.53 6.31
N ILE A 97 3.39 -7.67 6.99
CA ILE A 97 4.45 -8.67 6.92
C ILE A 97 3.90 -9.92 6.24
N PHE A 98 4.63 -10.47 5.29
CA PHE A 98 4.36 -11.76 4.67
C PHE A 98 5.45 -12.76 5.00
N THR A 99 5.03 -13.91 5.52
CA THR A 99 5.91 -15.04 5.85
C THR A 99 5.17 -16.35 5.61
N THR A 100 5.80 -17.49 5.87
CA THR A 100 5.22 -18.83 5.73
C THR A 100 5.11 -19.51 7.09
N LYS A 101 4.12 -20.41 7.29
CA LYS A 101 3.94 -21.11 8.58
C LYS A 101 5.19 -21.90 8.96
N ASP A 102 5.84 -22.51 7.96
CA ASP A 102 6.99 -23.40 8.16
C ASP A 102 8.35 -22.69 7.98
N ASN A 103 8.37 -21.36 7.80
CA ASN A 103 9.60 -20.60 7.55
C ASN A 103 10.42 -21.14 6.35
N SER A 104 9.73 -21.52 5.27
CA SER A 104 10.33 -22.15 4.09
C SER A 104 10.99 -21.17 3.13
N LEU A 105 10.91 -19.86 3.38
CA LEU A 105 11.44 -18.83 2.49
C LEU A 105 12.97 -18.69 2.68
N GLY A 106 13.71 -19.11 1.67
CA GLY A 106 15.17 -18.94 1.58
C GLY A 106 15.59 -17.53 1.20
N ARG A 107 16.90 -17.26 1.24
CA ARG A 107 17.49 -15.94 0.91
C ARG A 107 17.21 -15.49 -0.53
N THR A 108 17.27 -16.42 -1.47
CA THR A 108 16.95 -16.19 -2.89
C THR A 108 15.46 -15.88 -3.07
N ASP A 109 14.60 -16.62 -2.37
CA ASP A 109 13.15 -16.48 -2.44
C ASP A 109 12.70 -15.09 -1.97
N ILE A 110 13.17 -14.66 -0.80
CA ILE A 110 12.82 -13.31 -0.28
C ILE A 110 13.35 -12.19 -1.18
N SER A 111 14.50 -12.38 -1.86
CA SER A 111 15.06 -11.39 -2.78
C SER A 111 14.25 -11.32 -4.08
N TYR A 112 13.82 -12.47 -4.58
CA TYR A 112 12.92 -12.56 -5.73
C TYR A 112 11.58 -11.86 -5.42
N LEU A 113 10.96 -12.20 -4.29
CA LEU A 113 9.71 -11.59 -3.83
C LEU A 113 9.85 -10.07 -3.68
N GLU A 114 10.90 -9.57 -3.02
CA GLU A 114 11.15 -8.13 -2.84
C GLU A 114 11.24 -7.41 -4.19
N ASN A 115 12.02 -7.94 -5.14
CA ASN A 115 12.14 -7.35 -6.47
C ASN A 115 10.81 -7.34 -7.23
N ARG A 116 10.07 -8.46 -7.22
CA ARG A 116 8.77 -8.56 -7.90
C ARG A 116 7.74 -7.61 -7.32
N PHE A 117 7.63 -7.54 -5.99
CA PHE A 117 6.72 -6.61 -5.32
C PHE A 117 7.10 -5.15 -5.55
N TYR A 118 8.39 -4.81 -5.53
CA TYR A 118 8.88 -3.48 -5.87
C TYR A 118 8.48 -3.10 -7.31
N ASN A 119 8.71 -3.99 -8.27
CA ASN A 119 8.39 -3.74 -9.68
C ASN A 119 6.88 -3.61 -9.93
N LYS A 120 6.05 -4.46 -9.31
CA LYS A 120 4.59 -4.34 -9.36
C LYS A 120 4.11 -3.01 -8.76
N ALA A 121 4.64 -2.61 -7.60
CA ALA A 121 4.27 -1.34 -6.96
C ALA A 121 4.68 -0.13 -7.82
N LYS A 122 5.87 -0.18 -8.42
CA LYS A 122 6.37 0.85 -9.34
C LYS A 122 5.54 0.94 -10.61
N ALA A 123 5.10 -0.19 -11.16
CA ALA A 123 4.24 -0.25 -12.35
C ALA A 123 2.83 0.29 -12.09
N ALA A 124 2.25 0.03 -10.91
CA ALA A 124 0.92 0.50 -10.55
C ALA A 124 0.84 2.03 -10.37
N GLN A 125 1.98 2.68 -10.04
CA GLN A 125 2.11 4.13 -9.78
C GLN A 125 1.08 4.72 -8.78
N ARG A 126 0.46 3.86 -7.97
CA ARG A 126 -0.58 4.25 -7.02
C ARG A 126 -0.03 4.74 -5.69
N PHE A 127 1.14 4.21 -5.31
CA PHE A 127 1.91 4.64 -4.14
C PHE A 127 3.29 5.10 -4.60
N PHE A 128 3.83 6.10 -3.92
CA PHE A 128 5.21 6.51 -4.08
C PHE A 128 6.14 5.48 -3.41
N VAL A 129 6.87 4.73 -4.22
CA VAL A 129 7.81 3.72 -3.75
C VAL A 129 9.05 4.40 -3.20
N GLN A 130 9.34 4.19 -1.90
CA GLN A 130 10.43 4.88 -1.19
C GLN A 130 11.76 4.16 -1.17
N ASN A 131 11.83 2.97 -1.76
CA ASN A 131 13.07 2.22 -1.85
C ASN A 131 14.14 3.08 -2.55
N GLY A 132 15.25 3.35 -1.84
CA GLY A 132 16.33 4.16 -2.39
C GLY A 132 17.12 3.48 -3.52
N ASN A 133 17.09 2.14 -3.58
CA ASN A 133 17.74 1.31 -4.59
C ASN A 133 16.76 0.26 -5.12
N GLU A 134 16.97 -0.17 -6.36
CA GLU A 134 16.27 -1.31 -6.94
C GLU A 134 16.75 -2.63 -6.30
N PRO A 135 15.84 -3.46 -5.76
CA PRO A 135 16.21 -4.73 -5.15
C PRO A 135 16.85 -5.69 -6.16
N THR A 136 17.79 -6.53 -5.70
CA THR A 136 18.44 -7.52 -6.57
C THR A 136 17.50 -8.66 -6.92
N VAL A 137 17.47 -9.06 -8.20
CA VAL A 137 16.73 -10.24 -8.65
C VAL A 137 17.40 -11.49 -8.08
N GLY A 138 16.72 -12.19 -7.16
CA GLY A 138 17.18 -13.49 -6.67
C GLY A 138 17.14 -14.53 -7.80
N THR A 139 18.22 -15.28 -8.00
CA THR A 139 18.22 -16.39 -8.97
C THR A 139 17.53 -17.60 -8.34
N VAL A 140 16.43 -18.04 -8.93
CA VAL A 140 15.63 -19.21 -8.52
C VAL A 140 15.47 -20.17 -9.70
N THR A 141 15.12 -21.43 -9.42
CA THR A 141 14.77 -22.40 -10.46
C THR A 141 13.38 -22.07 -11.04
N GLU A 142 13.08 -22.54 -12.25
CA GLU A 142 11.77 -22.36 -12.89
C GLU A 142 10.62 -22.88 -12.03
N GLU A 143 10.78 -24.08 -11.45
CA GLU A 143 9.80 -24.67 -10.52
C GLU A 143 9.51 -23.75 -9.33
N LYS A 144 10.55 -23.09 -8.80
CA LYS A 144 10.44 -22.20 -7.65
C LYS A 144 9.85 -20.85 -8.03
N GLU A 145 10.14 -20.37 -9.24
CA GLU A 145 9.54 -19.16 -9.78
C GLU A 145 8.01 -19.28 -9.84
N ASP A 146 7.48 -20.39 -10.35
CA ASP A 146 6.04 -20.64 -10.38
C ASP A 146 5.40 -20.64 -8.98
N GLU A 147 6.07 -21.27 -8.00
CA GLU A 147 5.63 -21.23 -6.59
C GLU A 147 5.60 -19.81 -6.01
N LEU A 148 6.61 -19.00 -6.32
CA LEU A 148 6.74 -17.63 -5.82
C LEU A 148 5.76 -16.67 -6.49
N GLU A 149 5.46 -16.87 -7.77
CA GLU A 149 4.41 -16.12 -8.46
C GLU A 149 3.03 -16.43 -7.90
N GLU A 150 2.73 -17.71 -7.62
CA GLU A 150 1.48 -18.05 -6.92
C GLU A 150 1.43 -17.38 -5.54
N PHE A 151 2.55 -17.37 -4.80
CA PHE A 151 2.65 -16.66 -3.52
C PHE A 151 2.36 -15.16 -3.67
N ILE A 152 2.89 -14.51 -4.70
CA ILE A 152 2.67 -13.09 -4.99
C ILE A 152 1.18 -12.82 -5.28
N ASP A 153 0.53 -13.65 -6.10
CA ASP A 153 -0.89 -13.50 -6.41
C ASP A 153 -1.79 -13.66 -5.17
N GLN A 154 -1.46 -14.60 -4.28
CA GLN A 154 -2.16 -14.74 -3.00
C GLN A 154 -1.91 -13.53 -2.08
N ALA A 155 -0.67 -13.04 -2.02
CA ALA A 155 -0.30 -11.89 -1.20
C ALA A 155 -0.99 -10.60 -1.68
N GLU A 156 -1.08 -10.39 -2.99
CA GLU A 156 -1.80 -9.29 -3.63
C GLU A 156 -3.29 -9.31 -3.27
N LEU A 157 -3.91 -10.48 -3.30
CA LEU A 157 -5.31 -10.64 -2.88
C LEU A 157 -5.51 -10.28 -1.40
N ILE A 158 -4.60 -10.70 -0.52
CA ILE A 158 -4.67 -10.37 0.91
C ILE A 158 -4.48 -8.87 1.12
N LEU A 159 -3.50 -8.24 0.44
CA LEU A 159 -3.31 -6.79 0.52
C LEU A 159 -4.56 -6.04 0.10
N GLY A 160 -5.18 -6.43 -1.02
CA GLY A 160 -6.44 -5.88 -1.48
C GLY A 160 -7.58 -6.06 -0.46
N ALA A 161 -7.69 -7.24 0.14
CA ALA A 161 -8.70 -7.54 1.17
C ALA A 161 -8.47 -6.76 2.47
N LEU A 162 -7.23 -6.44 2.81
CA LEU A 162 -6.86 -5.58 3.95
C LEU A 162 -7.00 -4.07 3.62
N GLY A 163 -7.34 -3.72 2.38
CA GLY A 163 -7.57 -2.34 1.92
C GLY A 163 -6.36 -1.68 1.24
N TYR A 164 -5.23 -2.39 1.11
CA TYR A 164 -4.02 -1.90 0.45
C TYR A 164 -4.04 -2.23 -1.04
N LYS A 165 -4.53 -1.29 -1.86
CA LYS A 165 -4.55 -1.39 -3.32
C LYS A 165 -3.19 -1.02 -3.93
N VAL A 166 -2.12 -1.72 -3.55
CA VAL A 166 -0.74 -1.35 -3.94
C VAL A 166 -0.44 -1.67 -5.39
N PHE A 167 -1.03 -2.75 -5.89
CA PHE A 167 -0.73 -3.32 -7.21
C PHE A 167 -1.83 -3.04 -8.24
N GLU A 168 -2.97 -2.49 -7.81
CA GLU A 168 -3.99 -2.01 -8.72
C GLU A 168 -3.52 -0.69 -9.36
N PRO A 169 -3.42 -0.60 -10.69
CA PRO A 169 -3.10 0.66 -11.34
C PRO A 169 -4.16 1.70 -10.99
N VAL A 170 -3.77 2.97 -10.95
CA VAL A 170 -4.74 4.06 -10.94
C VAL A 170 -5.45 4.02 -12.29
N VAL A 171 -6.56 3.28 -12.38
CA VAL A 171 -7.49 3.48 -13.49
C VAL A 171 -7.88 4.95 -13.38
N GLY A 172 -7.46 5.74 -14.38
CA GLY A 172 -7.92 7.12 -14.51
C GLY A 172 -9.45 7.16 -14.48
N PRO A 173 -10.07 8.32 -14.22
CA PRO A 173 -11.51 8.42 -14.36
C PRO A 173 -11.88 7.86 -15.73
N VAL A 174 -12.89 6.99 -15.75
CA VAL A 174 -13.49 6.48 -16.97
C VAL A 174 -13.63 7.68 -17.90
N THR A 175 -12.92 7.68 -19.01
CA THR A 175 -13.13 8.70 -20.04
C THR A 175 -14.58 8.53 -20.46
N GLU A 176 -15.43 9.45 -20.03
CA GLU A 176 -16.79 9.64 -20.50
C GLU A 176 -16.72 9.98 -21.98
N ASP A 177 -16.56 8.97 -22.81
CA ASP A 177 -16.65 9.09 -24.26
C ASP A 177 -17.75 8.15 -24.74
N SER A 178 -18.97 8.39 -24.26
CA SER A 178 -20.26 8.05 -24.89
C SER A 178 -21.45 8.29 -23.94
N ALA A 179 -21.67 9.55 -23.57
CA ALA A 179 -23.02 10.04 -23.26
C ALA A 179 -23.13 11.49 -23.72
N GLN A 180 -23.65 11.64 -24.94
CA GLN A 180 -24.04 12.92 -25.52
C GLN A 180 -24.96 13.66 -24.54
N GLY A 181 -24.50 14.80 -24.06
CA GLY A 181 -25.23 15.73 -23.22
C GLY A 181 -24.41 16.99 -23.05
N ILE A 182 -24.28 17.75 -24.14
CA ILE A 182 -23.58 19.03 -24.19
C ILE A 182 -24.28 19.97 -23.20
N TRP A 183 -23.71 20.16 -22.01
CA TRP A 183 -23.92 21.38 -21.23
C TRP A 183 -22.84 22.34 -21.68
N GLU A 184 -23.20 23.19 -22.64
CA GLU A 184 -22.35 24.25 -23.16
C GLU A 184 -22.10 25.25 -22.01
N PHE A 185 -21.00 25.08 -21.29
CA PHE A 185 -20.48 26.12 -20.41
C PHE A 185 -20.10 27.30 -21.30
N LYS A 186 -21.05 28.21 -21.52
CA LYS A 186 -20.72 29.54 -22.04
C LYS A 186 -19.70 30.13 -21.08
N GLN A 187 -18.48 30.28 -21.59
CA GLN A 187 -17.45 31.11 -21.01
C GLN A 187 -18.01 32.53 -20.94
N SER A 188 -18.69 32.87 -19.84
CA SER A 188 -19.11 34.24 -19.61
C SER A 188 -17.85 35.05 -19.39
N GLU A 189 -17.49 35.86 -20.38
CA GLU A 189 -16.44 36.86 -20.28
C GLU A 189 -16.63 37.63 -18.97
N ILE A 190 -15.61 37.59 -18.11
CA ILE A 190 -15.60 38.38 -16.88
C ILE A 190 -15.62 39.85 -17.33
N PRO A 191 -16.69 40.63 -17.06
CA PRO A 191 -16.72 42.01 -17.49
C PRO A 191 -15.58 42.77 -16.81
N PRO A 192 -14.91 43.69 -17.52
CA PRO A 192 -13.80 44.45 -16.94
C PRO A 192 -14.27 45.19 -15.70
N LEU A 193 -13.42 45.19 -14.67
CA LEU A 193 -13.65 45.95 -13.44
C LEU A 193 -13.89 47.42 -13.81
N PRO A 194 -14.99 48.04 -13.37
CA PRO A 194 -15.26 49.43 -13.67
C PRO A 194 -14.17 50.31 -13.06
N ASP A 195 -13.74 51.30 -13.84
CA ASP A 195 -12.69 52.25 -13.45
C ASP A 195 -12.95 52.86 -12.07
N ARG A 196 -11.85 53.07 -11.34
CA ARG A 196 -11.76 53.48 -9.94
C ARG A 196 -12.66 54.67 -9.59
N GLN A 197 -13.95 54.42 -9.31
CA GLN A 197 -14.81 55.35 -8.58
C GLN A 197 -16.15 54.76 -8.11
N LEU A 198 -16.16 53.53 -7.58
CA LEU A 198 -17.33 53.00 -6.88
C LEU A 198 -16.95 52.55 -5.46
N LYS A 199 -17.54 53.20 -4.45
CA LYS A 199 -17.42 52.77 -3.05
C LYS A 199 -18.02 51.37 -2.92
N ILE A 200 -17.32 50.48 -2.21
CA ILE A 200 -17.61 49.04 -2.04
C ILE A 200 -19.11 48.76 -1.76
N GLY A 201 -19.78 49.61 -0.97
CA GLY A 201 -21.21 49.48 -0.64
C GLY A 201 -22.20 49.68 -1.79
N ALA A 202 -21.80 50.27 -2.92
CA ALA A 202 -22.63 50.40 -4.12
C ALA A 202 -22.54 49.16 -5.03
N TYR A 203 -21.37 48.50 -5.05
CA TYR A 203 -21.15 47.26 -5.81
C TYR A 203 -21.95 46.08 -5.22
N ILE A 204 -21.91 45.90 -3.90
CA ILE A 204 -22.64 44.82 -3.21
C ILE A 204 -24.15 44.96 -3.44
N ARG A 205 -24.70 46.17 -3.40
CA ARG A 205 -26.13 46.40 -3.66
C ARG A 205 -26.54 46.13 -5.11
N LYS A 206 -25.66 46.38 -6.08
CA LYS A 206 -25.93 46.11 -7.50
C LYS A 206 -25.84 44.62 -7.81
N ALA A 207 -24.92 43.89 -7.19
CA ALA A 207 -24.82 42.44 -7.31
C ALA A 207 -26.04 41.72 -6.70
N MET A 208 -26.51 42.16 -5.53
CA MET A 208 -27.67 41.56 -4.85
C MET A 208 -29.00 41.77 -5.60
N ARG A 209 -29.12 42.83 -6.42
CA ARG A 209 -30.32 43.09 -7.24
C ARG A 209 -30.42 42.23 -8.50
N ASN A 210 -29.32 41.66 -8.97
CA ASN A 210 -29.28 40.82 -10.17
C ASN A 210 -29.40 39.32 -9.84
N LEU A 211 -29.61 38.98 -8.57
CA LEU A 211 -29.77 37.62 -8.04
C LEU A 211 -31.22 37.31 -7.62
N SER A 212 -32.17 38.16 -8.00
CA SER A 212 -33.62 37.97 -7.83
C SER A 212 -34.29 37.76 -9.18
#